data_AF-A0A7K5MY30-F1
#
_entry.id   AF-A0A7K5MY30-F1
#
_cell.length_a   1.000
_cell.length_b   1.000
_cell.length_c   1.000
_cell.angle_alpha   90.00
_cell.angle_beta   90.00
_cell.angle_gamma   90.00
#
_symmetry.space_group_name_H-M   'P 1'
#
loop_
_entity.id
_entity.type
_entity.pdbx_description
1 polymer ?
#
loop_
_entity_poly.entity_id
_entity_poly.type
_entity_poly.pdbx_seq_one_letter_code
_entity_poly.pdbx_strand_id
1 'polypeptide(L)' 'SGCRLRVLDVTGVPDDPAGRAPDGMSVWSGTVALAKACVEVSKHQREFQRRGSKRHKGRSGAATA' A
#
# COMPACT_ATOMS: atom_id res chain seq x y z
N SER A 1 11.49 -12.69 15.94
CA SER A 1 10.58 -12.12 14.93
C SER A 1 11.31 -10.97 14.24
N GLY A 2 11.41 -10.98 12.91
CA GLY A 2 12.06 -9.88 12.19
C GLY A 2 11.04 -8.84 11.76
N CYS A 3 11.15 -7.61 12.24
CA CYS A 3 10.36 -6.49 11.72
C CYS A 3 10.89 -6.13 10.32
N ARG A 4 10.07 -6.30 9.28
CA ARG A 4 10.43 -5.93 7.90
C ARG A 4 9.90 -4.53 7.60
N LEU A 5 10.81 -3.56 7.53
CA LEU A 5 10.49 -2.19 7.12
C LEU A 5 10.23 -2.15 5.60
N ARG A 6 9.28 -1.30 5.17
CA ARG A 6 9.06 -0.95 3.76
C ARG A 6 9.30 0.55 3.63
N VAL A 7 10.18 0.95 2.72
CA VAL A 7 10.53 2.35 2.46
C VAL A 7 9.98 2.73 1.09
N LEU A 8 9.35 3.90 1.01
CA LEU A 8 8.98 4.52 -0.25
C LEU A 8 10.07 5.53 -0.59
N ASP A 9 10.75 5.32 -1.71
CA ASP A 9 11.64 6.32 -2.26
C ASP A 9 10.83 7.40 -2.99
N VAL A 10 11.05 8.65 -2.61
CA VAL A 10 10.42 9.83 -3.23
C VAL A 10 11.43 10.66 -4.01
N THR A 11 12.68 10.20 -4.08
CA THR A 11 13.74 10.88 -4.82
C THR A 11 13.40 10.89 -6.31
N GLY A 12 13.25 12.08 -6.89
CA GLY A 12 12.87 12.26 -8.29
C GLY A 12 11.36 12.29 -8.56
N VAL A 13 10.53 12.20 -7.52
CA VAL A 13 9.11 12.59 -7.64
C VAL A 13 9.06 14.12 -7.76
N PRO A 14 8.49 14.68 -8.83
CA PRO A 14 8.34 16.12 -8.94
C PRO A 14 7.44 16.63 -7.82
N ASP A 15 7.85 17.70 -7.15
CA ASP A 15 7.08 18.36 -6.07
C ASP A 15 5.68 18.79 -6.52
N ASP A 16 5.50 18.97 -7.83
CA ASP A 16 4.24 19.19 -8.49
C ASP A 16 3.98 18.06 -9.49
N PRO A 17 3.22 17.01 -9.11
CA PRO A 17 2.79 15.99 -10.05
C PRO A 17 1.72 16.60 -10.96
N ALA A 18 2.18 17.28 -12.02
CA ALA A 18 1.37 17.75 -13.15
C ALA A 18 0.33 18.83 -12.83
N GLY A 19 0.74 20.00 -12.32
CA GLY A 19 -0.02 21.25 -12.30
C GLY A 19 -1.40 21.18 -11.63
N ARG A 20 -1.62 20.16 -10.81
CA ARG A 20 -2.92 19.75 -10.29
C ARG A 20 -2.86 19.43 -8.80
N ALA A 21 -1.86 19.97 -8.10
CA ALA A 21 -2.05 20.20 -6.68
C ALA A 21 -3.26 21.14 -6.52
N PRO A 22 -4.24 20.82 -5.67
CA PRO A 22 -5.36 21.71 -5.43
C PRO A 22 -4.82 23.07 -4.99
N ASP A 23 -5.37 24.15 -5.55
CA ASP A 23 -4.89 25.53 -5.34
C ASP A 23 -4.64 25.79 -3.85
N GLY A 24 -3.38 26.10 -3.51
CA GLY A 24 -2.96 26.39 -2.13
C GLY A 24 -2.34 25.23 -1.35
N MET A 25 -2.16 24.05 -1.94
CA MET A 25 -1.47 22.95 -1.26
C MET A 25 0.05 23.14 -1.29
N SER A 26 0.66 23.33 -0.12
CA SER A 26 2.12 23.37 -0.01
C SER A 26 2.73 22.00 -0.29
N VAL A 27 3.96 21.98 -0.80
CA VAL A 27 4.77 20.77 -1.03
C VAL A 27 4.76 19.82 0.19
N TRP A 28 4.89 20.38 1.39
CA TRP A 28 4.82 19.64 2.64
C TRP A 28 3.45 18.97 2.84
N SER A 29 2.37 19.70 2.58
CA SER A 29 1.01 19.17 2.70
C SER A 29 0.75 18.04 1.70
N GLY A 30 1.25 18.16 0.47
CA GLY A 30 1.20 17.10 -0.54
C GLY A 30 1.97 15.84 -0.12
N THR A 31 3.18 16.03 0.41
CA THR A 31 4.01 14.92 0.94
C THR A 31 3.31 14.19 2.08
N VAL A 32 2.68 14.92 3.02
CA VAL A 32 1.91 14.35 4.12
C VAL A 32 0.69 13.57 3.60
N ALA A 33 0.00 14.09 2.58
CA ALA A 33 -1.13 13.38 1.97
C ALA A 33 -0.68 12.06 1.33
N LEU A 34 0.43 12.06 0.59
CA LEU A 34 1.03 10.85 0.02
C LEU A 34 1.41 9.84 1.11
N ALA A 35 2.11 10.28 2.16
CA ALA A 35 2.51 9.41 3.27
C ALA A 35 1.30 8.74 3.93
N LYS A 36 0.21 9.50 4.16
CA LYS A 36 -1.05 8.96 4.70
C LYS A 36 -1.69 7.94 3.77
N ALA A 37 -1.74 8.22 2.46
CA ALA A 37 -2.26 7.28 1.48
C ALA A 37 -1.46 5.96 1.46
N CYS A 38 -0.13 6.02 1.56
CA CYS A 38 0.73 4.84 1.61
C CYS A 38 0.48 3.97 2.87
N VAL A 39 0.30 4.61 4.03
CA VAL A 39 -0.07 3.90 5.27
C VAL A 39 -1.41 3.20 5.10
N GLU A 40 -2.39 3.88 4.53
CA GLU A 40 -3.74 3.33 4.34
C GLU A 40 -3.74 2.16 3.35
N VAL A 41 -3.06 2.30 2.21
CA VAL A 41 -2.86 1.21 1.24
C VAL A 41 -2.16 0.02 1.90
N SER A 42 -1.16 0.23 2.76
CA SER A 42 -0.48 -0.86 3.46
C SER A 42 -1.39 -1.61 4.42
N LYS A 43 -2.31 -0.93 5.12
CA LYS A 43 -3.33 -1.58 5.96
C LYS A 43 -4.25 -2.44 5.11
N HIS A 44 -4.78 -1.88 4.03
CA HIS A 44 -5.65 -2.59 3.09
C HIS A 44 -4.94 -3.81 2.51
N GLN A 45 -3.70 -3.68 2.03
CA GLN A 45 -2.92 -4.81 1.52
C GLN A 45 -2.76 -5.92 2.57
N ARG A 46 -2.50 -5.55 3.84
CA ARG A 46 -2.38 -6.53 4.94
C ARG A 46 -3.71 -7.22 5.21
N GLU A 47 -4.82 -6.50 5.16
CA GLU A 47 -6.16 -7.06 5.31
C GLU A 47 -6.54 -7.98 4.14
N PHE A 48 -6.27 -7.58 2.90
CA PHE A 48 -6.47 -8.40 1.70
C PHE A 48 -5.59 -9.66 1.74
N GLN A 49 -4.32 -9.57 2.15
CA GLN A 49 -3.45 -10.73 2.34
C GLN A 49 -3.98 -11.68 3.41
N ARG A 50 -4.49 -11.16 4.54
CA ARG A 50 -5.15 -11.99 5.57
C ARG A 50 -6.39 -12.70 5.04
N ARG A 51 -7.19 -12.04 4.20
CA ARG A 51 -8.38 -12.63 3.55
C ARG A 51 -7.99 -13.66 2.48
N GLY A 52 -6.94 -13.41 1.69
CA GLY A 52 -6.42 -14.31 0.66
C GLY A 52 -5.76 -15.58 1.24
N SER A 53 -5.10 -15.46 2.40
CA SER A 53 -4.49 -16.60 3.11
C SER A 53 -5.52 -17.67 3.48
N LYS A 54 -6.79 -17.31 3.73
CA LYS A 54 -7.87 -18.28 4.00
C LYS A 54 -8.33 -19.03 2.74
N ARG A 55 -8.05 -18.52 1.52
CA ARG A 55 -8.45 -19.17 0.26
C ARG A 55 -7.46 -20.21 -0.27
N HIS A 56 -6.27 -20.33 0.32
CA HIS A 56 -5.30 -21.36 -0.08
C HIS A 56 -5.38 -22.67 0.71
N LYS A 57 -6.32 -22.81 1.66
CA LYS A 57 -6.61 -24.09 2.31
C LYS A 57 -7.96 -24.62 1.86
N GLY A 58 -8.05 -25.00 0.58
CA GLY A 58 -9.31 -25.46 0.01
C GLY A 58 -9.19 -26.07 -1.37
N ARG A 59 -8.15 -26.86 -1.66
CA ARG A 59 -8.16 -27.82 -2.77
C ARG A 59 -6.99 -28.81 -2.70
N SER A 60 -6.98 -29.67 -1.69
CA SER A 60 -6.26 -30.95 -1.76
C SER A 60 -7.09 -31.99 -1.03
N GLY A 61 -7.60 -32.97 -1.76
CA GLY A 61 -8.40 -34.06 -1.21
C GLY A 61 -9.66 -34.41 -2.00
N ALA A 62 -9.64 -34.36 -3.34
CA ALA A 62 -10.51 -35.20 -4.16
C ALA A 62 -9.64 -36.32 -4.72
N ALA A 63 -9.38 -37.31 -3.87
CA ALA A 63 -8.79 -38.58 -4.24
C ALA A 63 -9.47 -39.64 -3.39
N THR A 64 -10.58 -40.17 -3.90
CA THR A 64 -11.06 -41.51 -3.56
C THR A 64 -11.67 -42.11 -4.83
N ALA A 65 -11.17 -43.31 -5.12
CA ALA A 65 -11.45 -44.28 -6.18
C ALA A 65 -12.81 -44.21 -6.87
#